data_AF-A0A3D2SDM6-F1
#
_entry.id   AF-A0A3D2SDM6-F1
#
_cell.length_a   1.000
_cell.length_b   1.000
_cell.length_c   1.000
_cell.angle_alpha   90.00
_cell.angle_beta   90.00
_cell.angle_gamma   90.00
#
_symmetry.space_group_name_H-M   'P 1'
#
loop_
_entity.id
_entity.type
_entity.pdbx_description
1 polymer ?
#
loop_
_entity_poly.entity_id
_entity_poly.type
_entity_poly.pdbx_seq_one_letter_code
_entity_poly.pdbx_strand_id
1 'polypeptide(L)'
;AYYEQIIGTLDRLNCRGFSYFEQVKGRGSKTGEPHFGSHAWPSMCSAIITMVDDNRVDPLLDALHKLDTRTEKLGLRAFVWNIEKTI
;
A
#
# COMPACT_ATOMS: atom_id res chain seq x y z
N ALA A 1 -8.45 5.20 -0.78
CA ALA A 1 -9.07 4.63 -2.00
C ALA A 1 -8.94 3.10 -2.05
N TYR A 2 -7.75 2.52 -1.83
CA TYR A 2 -7.53 1.07 -1.95
C TYR A 2 -7.66 0.24 -0.66
N TYR A 3 -7.96 0.86 0.49
CA TYR A 3 -7.86 0.21 1.80
C TYR A 3 -8.53 -1.18 1.85
N GLU A 4 -9.84 -1.25 1.61
CA GLU A 4 -10.61 -2.51 1.61
C GLU A 4 -10.06 -3.56 0.63
N GLN A 5 -9.60 -3.13 -0.54
CA GLN A 5 -9.07 -4.03 -1.57
C GLN A 5 -7.69 -4.58 -1.18
N ILE A 6 -6.85 -3.77 -0.53
CA ILE A 6 -5.55 -4.20 -0.02
C ILE A 6 -5.76 -5.18 1.14
N ILE A 7 -6.63 -4.86 2.11
CA ILE A 7 -6.95 -5.76 3.22
C ILE A 7 -7.50 -7.09 2.70
N GLY A 8 -8.46 -7.08 1.78
CA GLY A 8 -8.98 -8.32 1.18
C GLY A 8 -7.93 -9.12 0.41
N THR A 9 -6.93 -8.45 -0.18
CA THR A 9 -5.80 -9.12 -0.85
C THR A 9 -4.87 -9.78 0.17
N LEU A 10 -4.57 -9.08 1.26
CA LEU A 10 -3.77 -9.60 2.37
C LEU A 10 -4.44 -10.82 3.01
N ASP A 11 -5.74 -10.74 3.29
CA ASP A 11 -6.52 -11.83 3.87
C ASP A 11 -6.51 -13.08 2.98
N ARG A 12 -6.74 -12.92 1.67
CA ARG A 12 -6.72 -14.04 0.71
C ARG A 12 -5.36 -14.73 0.63
N LEU A 13 -4.28 -14.00 0.90
CA LEU A 13 -2.91 -14.53 0.93
C LEU A 13 -2.44 -14.89 2.35
N ASN A 14 -3.35 -14.92 3.33
CA ASN A 14 -3.08 -15.20 4.73
C ASN A 14 -2.08 -14.24 5.41
N CYS A 15 -1.87 -13.04 4.87
CA CYS A 15 -1.04 -11.96 5.41
C CYS A 15 -1.84 -11.10 6.40
N ARG A 16 -2.40 -11.72 7.44
CA ARG A 16 -3.44 -11.10 8.30
C ARG A 16 -2.92 -10.01 9.25
N GLY A 17 -1.64 -10.05 9.60
CA GLY A 17 -1.04 -9.08 10.52
C GLY A 17 -0.60 -7.82 9.80
N PHE A 18 -1.13 -6.66 10.20
CA PHE A 18 -0.68 -5.38 9.68
C PHE A 18 -0.84 -4.24 10.70
N SER A 19 -0.07 -3.17 10.49
CA SER A 19 -0.22 -1.87 11.14
C SER A 19 -0.68 -0.85 10.10
N TYR A 20 -1.70 -0.06 10.45
CA TYR A 20 -2.28 0.95 9.55
C TYR A 20 -1.98 2.37 10.02
N PHE A 21 -1.48 3.18 9.10
CA PHE A 21 -1.27 4.61 9.27
C PHE A 21 -2.35 5.33 8.47
N GLU A 22 -3.35 5.83 9.18
CA GLU A 22 -4.55 6.44 8.58
C GLU A 22 -4.23 7.60 7.65
N GLN A 23 -3.21 8.39 7.98
CA GLN A 23 -2.85 9.56 7.19
C GLN A 23 -1.34 9.71 7.10
N VAL A 24 -0.83 9.72 5.87
CA VAL A 24 0.56 10.03 5.55
C VAL A 24 0.62 11.15 4.51
N LYS A 25 1.68 11.96 4.57
CA LYS A 25 1.95 13.03 3.61
C LYS A 25 3.22 12.69 2.85
N GLY A 26 3.19 12.93 1.54
CA GLY A 26 4.32 12.68 0.67
C GLY A 26 4.14 13.35 -0.68
N ARG A 27 5.22 13.38 -1.47
CA ARG A 27 5.22 13.88 -2.83
C ARG A 27 6.08 12.96 -3.69
N GLY A 28 5.56 12.58 -4.86
CA GLY A 28 6.33 11.86 -5.87
C GLY A 28 7.30 12.78 -6.61
N SER A 29 8.42 12.25 -7.10
CA SER A 29 9.43 13.01 -7.84
C SER A 29 9.20 13.09 -9.36
N LYS A 30 8.25 12.31 -9.89
CA LYS A 30 8.03 12.18 -11.34
C LYS A 30 6.69 12.75 -11.82
N THR A 31 5.60 12.36 -11.16
CA THR A 31 4.23 12.60 -11.64
C THR A 31 3.28 12.86 -10.49
N GLY A 32 2.16 13.52 -10.80
CA GLY A 32 1.06 13.78 -9.88
C GLY A 32 1.28 15.02 -9.02
N GLU A 33 0.21 15.78 -8.80
CA GLU A 33 0.21 16.89 -7.85
C GLU A 33 -0.02 16.35 -6.43
N PRO A 34 0.82 16.70 -5.45
CA PRO A 34 0.64 16.22 -4.09
C PRO A 34 -0.57 16.88 -3.43
N HIS A 35 -1.45 16.05 -2.88
CA HIS A 35 -2.62 16.53 -2.14
C HIS A 35 -2.31 16.53 -0.63
N PHE A 36 -2.08 17.71 -0.06
CA PHE A 36 -1.77 17.86 1.36
C PHE A 36 -2.98 18.19 2.25
N GLY A 37 -4.19 17.97 1.72
CA GLY A 37 -5.45 18.24 2.43
C GLY A 37 -5.94 19.69 2.33
N SER A 38 -5.28 20.54 1.54
CA SER A 38 -5.68 21.92 1.26
C SER A 38 -6.62 22.08 0.06
N HIS A 39 -6.85 21.01 -0.70
CA HIS A 39 -7.73 21.01 -1.86
C HIS A 39 -9.15 20.64 -1.43
N ALA A 40 -10.17 21.14 -2.15
CA ALA A 40 -11.58 20.86 -1.89
C ALA A 40 -11.93 19.35 -1.87
N TRP A 41 -11.04 18.49 -2.38
CA TRP A 41 -11.11 17.04 -2.34
C TRP A 41 -9.91 16.47 -1.58
N PRO A 42 -9.99 16.26 -0.26
CA PRO A 42 -8.85 15.85 0.56
C PRO A 42 -8.65 14.33 0.46
N SER A 43 -8.31 13.82 -0.72
CA SER A 43 -7.81 12.45 -0.82
C SER A 43 -6.40 12.41 -0.25
N MET A 44 -6.30 12.06 1.01
CA MET A 44 -5.04 11.87 1.71
C MET A 44 -4.51 10.46 1.46
N CYS A 45 -3.19 10.31 1.48
CA CYS A 45 -2.56 9.00 1.42
C CYS A 45 -2.66 8.30 2.78
N SER A 46 -2.67 6.98 2.78
CA SER A 46 -2.51 6.12 3.95
C SER A 46 -1.44 5.07 3.68
N ALA A 47 -0.94 4.39 4.73
CA ALA A 47 0.07 3.36 4.58
C ALA A 47 -0.28 2.12 5.41
N ILE A 48 0.07 0.94 4.89
CA ILE A 48 -0.04 -0.35 5.58
C ILE A 48 1.37 -0.93 5.67
N ILE A 49 1.75 -1.37 6.87
CA ILE A 49 2.96 -2.15 7.12
C ILE A 49 2.52 -3.55 7.51
N THR A 50 3.02 -4.58 6.83
CA THR A 50 2.70 -5.98 7.10
C THR A 50 3.99 -6.80 7.02
N MET A 51 4.17 -7.74 7.95
CA MET A 51 5.25 -8.71 7.92
C MET A 51 4.73 -9.96 7.23
N VAL A 52 5.44 -10.42 6.21
CA VAL A 52 4.98 -11.44 5.26
C VAL A 52 6.07 -12.49 5.11
N ASP A 53 5.69 -13.77 5.17
CA ASP A 53 6.60 -14.89 4.88
C ASP A 53 7.19 -14.74 3.47
N ASP A 54 8.48 -15.07 3.31
CA ASP A 54 9.22 -14.90 2.05
C ASP A 54 8.49 -15.50 0.83
N ASN A 55 7.88 -16.67 1.00
CA ASN A 55 7.17 -17.37 -0.07
C ASN A 55 5.86 -16.69 -0.53
N ARG A 56 5.39 -15.67 0.20
CA ARG A 56 4.18 -14.90 -0.12
C ARG A 56 4.48 -13.50 -0.65
N VAL A 57 5.74 -13.07 -0.60
CA VAL A 57 6.15 -11.74 -1.06
C VAL A 57 5.78 -11.53 -2.54
N ASP A 58 6.27 -12.40 -3.43
CA ASP A 58 6.00 -12.26 -4.87
C ASP A 58 4.51 -12.36 -5.21
N PRO A 59 3.74 -13.37 -4.72
CA PRO A 59 2.30 -13.42 -4.95
C PRO A 59 1.53 -12.18 -4.48
N LEU A 60 1.95 -11.58 -3.36
CA LEU A 60 1.34 -10.35 -2.84
C LEU A 60 1.67 -9.16 -3.71
N LEU A 61 2.94 -8.96 -4.07
CA LEU A 61 3.36 -7.87 -4.94
C LEU A 61 2.67 -7.94 -6.32
N ASP A 62 2.55 -9.14 -6.90
CA ASP A 62 1.83 -9.35 -8.16
C ASP A 62 0.35 -8.94 -8.06
N ALA A 63 -0.32 -9.30 -6.97
CA ALA A 63 -1.72 -8.95 -6.74
C ALA A 63 -1.90 -7.44 -6.54
N LEU A 64 -1.00 -6.79 -5.79
CA LEU A 64 -1.00 -5.35 -5.58
C LEU A 64 -0.67 -4.58 -6.88
N HIS A 65 0.26 -5.08 -7.69
CA HIS A 65 0.59 -4.46 -8.98
C HIS A 65 -0.59 -4.55 -9.97
N LYS A 66 -1.31 -5.67 -9.99
CA LYS A 66 -2.59 -5.80 -10.74
C LYS A 66 -3.67 -4.84 -10.21
N LEU A 67 -3.63 -4.45 -8.94
CA LEU A 67 -4.53 -3.44 -8.39
C LEU A 67 -4.11 -2.04 -8.83
N ASP A 68 -2.83 -1.70 -8.75
CA ASP A 68 -2.26 -0.41 -9.18
C ASP A 68 -2.57 -0.11 -10.65
N THR A 69 -2.29 -1.06 -11.53
CA THR A 69 -2.45 -0.93 -12.99
C THR A 69 -3.90 -0.80 -13.44
N ARG A 70 -4.88 -1.25 -12.65
CA ARG A 70 -6.31 -1.04 -12.96
C ARG A 70 -6.74 0.41 -12.81
N THR A 71 -6.08 1.17 -11.95
CA THR A 71 -6.47 2.54 -11.59
C THR A 71 -5.23 3.39 -11.31
N GLU A 72 -4.39 3.58 -12.33
CA GLU A 72 -3.10 4.28 -12.24
C GLU A 72 -3.17 5.67 -11.57
N LYS A 73 -4.28 6.40 -11.77
CA LYS A 73 -4.49 7.74 -11.18
C LYS A 73 -4.58 7.75 -9.66
N LEU A 74 -5.00 6.64 -9.05
CA LEU A 74 -5.08 6.53 -7.58
C LEU A 74 -3.70 6.31 -6.96
N GLY A 75 -2.80 5.66 -7.70
CA GLY A 75 -1.45 5.34 -7.28
C GLY A 75 -1.37 4.36 -6.11
N LEU A 76 -0.62 3.27 -6.30
CA LEU A 76 -0.26 2.34 -5.24
C LEU A 76 1.23 2.02 -5.36
N ARG A 77 1.93 2.07 -4.23
CA ARG A 77 3.34 1.69 -4.15
C ARG A 77 3.50 0.68 -3.02
N ALA A 78 4.23 -0.38 -3.32
CA ALA A 78 4.60 -1.42 -2.37
C ALA A 78 6.12 -1.55 -2.38
N PHE A 79 6.71 -1.71 -1.21
CA PHE A 79 8.14 -1.85 -1.01
C PHE A 79 8.38 -3.05 -0.10
N VAL A 80 9.47 -3.77 -0.34
CA VAL A 80 9.90 -4.89 0.50
C VAL A 80 11.16 -4.49 1.24
N TRP A 81 11.17 -4.75 2.54
CA TRP A 81 12.34 -4.63 3.39
C TRP A 81 12.55 -5.97 4.09
N ASN A 82 13.81 -6.38 4.23
CA ASN A 82 14.15 -7.60 4.94
C ASN A 82 13.97 -7.38 6.45
N ILE A 83 13.29 -8.32 7.11
CA ILE A 83 13.24 -8.39 8.57
C ILE A 83 14.31 -9.38 9.01
N GLU A 84 15.39 -8.87 9.61
CA GLU A 84 16.54 -9.72 9.98
C GLU A 84 16.28 -10.53 11.25
N LYS A 85 15.48 -9.98 12.19
CA LYS A 85 15.14 -10.59 13.48
C LYS A 85 13.77 -10.10 13.95
N THR A 86 13.01 -10.97 14.61
CA THR A 86 11.75 -10.67 15.31
C THR A 86 11.66 -11.49 16.60
N ILE A 87 10.87 -11.03 17.56
CA ILE A 87 10.44 -11.83 18.72
C ILE A 87 9.21 -12.65 18.39
#